data_AF-A0AAE5VUC9-F1
#
_entry.id   AF-A0AAE5VUC9-F1
#
_cell.length_a   1.000
_cell.length_b   1.000
_cell.length_c   1.000
_cell.angle_alpha   90.00
_cell.angle_beta   90.00
_cell.angle_gamma   90.00
#
_symmetry.space_group_name_H-M   'P 1'
#
loop_
_entity.id
_entity.type
_entity.pdbx_description
1 polymer ?
#
loop_
_entity_poly.entity_id
_entity_poly.type
_entity_poly.pdbx_seq_one_letter_code
_entity_poly.pdbx_strand_id
1 'polypeptide(L)'
;MRNDIQSKLRLWPDGFGSAEVFVNSFLSSLGVYPPLTNVAPLGGPDGGRDLQNIDGTLRVACYFPVKEYKSFKEIEAKFLSDMDKAKQGGATQFVFVTGQLMQLADKERLKIQSLISKTAVYDCSDILSVVSAPQAGYLRALLGFPDNETEPRKPKFESVLLSLDDYRKLSSFIGENEEGIVFLNLTMDDNSFQGSTEEPNPYFVAYEECFEELEEGEKPSCFKCTGTEFSVHISHAVGSCFFYWQRGFYRLRGYFVITGYSGPYQGLMSCNLRGVRHEDIRM
;
A
#
# COMPACT_ATOMS: atom_id res chain seq x y z
N MET A 1 -19.78 8.33 23.45
CA MET A 1 -18.82 7.24 23.14
C MET A 1 -17.61 7.88 22.48
N ARG A 2 -16.39 7.48 22.84
CA ARG A 2 -15.20 7.96 22.11
C ARG A 2 -15.30 7.47 20.66
N ASN A 3 -15.07 8.37 19.71
CA ASN A 3 -15.11 8.06 18.28
C ASN A 3 -13.71 7.61 17.82
N ASP A 4 -13.30 6.42 18.26
CA ASP A 4 -12.00 5.84 17.95
C ASP A 4 -12.13 4.36 17.56
N ILE A 5 -11.13 3.86 16.82
CA ILE A 5 -11.13 2.51 16.26
C ILE A 5 -11.23 1.45 17.37
N GLN A 6 -10.54 1.64 18.50
CA GLN A 6 -10.57 0.69 19.61
C GLN A 6 -11.97 0.59 20.21
N SER A 7 -12.62 1.73 20.46
CA SER A 7 -14.00 1.78 20.95
C SER A 7 -14.96 1.11 19.98
N LYS A 8 -14.79 1.30 18.65
CA LYS A 8 -15.62 0.65 17.63
C LYS A 8 -15.45 -0.87 17.63
N LEU A 9 -14.22 -1.37 17.70
CA LEU A 9 -13.95 -2.81 17.73
C LEU A 9 -14.57 -3.47 18.97
N ARG A 10 -14.43 -2.84 20.14
CA ARG A 10 -14.90 -3.38 21.42
C ARG A 10 -16.42 -3.30 21.60
N LEU A 11 -17.07 -2.35 20.95
CA LEU A 11 -18.52 -2.13 21.02
C LEU A 11 -19.12 -2.17 19.61
N TRP A 12 -18.95 -3.31 18.93
CA TRP A 12 -19.23 -3.44 17.51
C TRP A 12 -20.65 -2.97 17.16
N PRO A 13 -20.82 -1.92 16.34
CA PRO A 13 -22.14 -1.36 16.06
C PRO A 13 -22.82 -1.96 14.83
N ASP A 14 -22.06 -2.60 13.94
CA ASP A 14 -22.45 -2.85 12.55
C ASP A 14 -23.02 -4.27 12.30
N GLY A 15 -23.32 -5.02 13.37
CA GLY A 15 -23.90 -6.37 13.29
C GLY A 15 -22.91 -7.47 12.86
N PHE A 16 -23.37 -8.73 12.91
CA PHE A 16 -22.49 -9.90 12.76
C PHE A 16 -21.87 -10.05 11.36
N GLY A 17 -22.65 -9.87 10.29
CA GLY A 17 -22.14 -10.03 8.92
C GLY A 17 -21.02 -9.04 8.54
N SER A 18 -21.10 -7.78 9.01
CA SER A 18 -20.04 -6.79 8.79
C SER A 18 -18.74 -7.15 9.53
N ALA A 19 -18.84 -7.85 10.67
CA ALA A 19 -17.65 -8.32 11.39
C ALA A 19 -16.89 -9.37 10.57
N GLU A 20 -17.58 -10.28 9.89
CA GLU A 20 -16.97 -11.32 9.04
C GLU A 20 -16.26 -10.71 7.83
N VAL A 21 -16.86 -9.71 7.18
CA VAL A 21 -16.24 -8.98 6.07
C VAL A 21 -14.95 -8.28 6.53
N PHE A 22 -15.00 -7.62 7.69
CA PHE A 22 -13.84 -6.99 8.28
C PHE A 22 -12.75 -8.02 8.63
N VAL A 23 -13.09 -9.12 9.29
CA VAL A 23 -12.14 -10.17 9.68
C VAL A 23 -11.50 -10.82 8.45
N ASN A 24 -12.25 -11.09 7.39
CA ASN A 24 -11.70 -11.61 6.15
C ASN A 24 -10.64 -10.65 5.57
N SER A 25 -10.96 -9.36 5.53
CA SER A 25 -10.04 -8.33 5.04
C SER A 25 -8.80 -8.19 5.92
N PHE A 26 -8.97 -8.23 7.25
CA PHE A 26 -7.88 -8.22 8.23
C PHE A 26 -6.96 -9.43 8.07
N LEU A 27 -7.49 -10.65 8.00
CA LEU A 27 -6.66 -11.86 7.85
C LEU A 27 -5.96 -11.89 6.48
N SER A 28 -6.62 -11.41 5.43
CA SER A 28 -6.01 -11.24 4.10
C SER A 28 -4.84 -10.25 4.15
N SER A 29 -4.93 -9.19 4.95
CA SER A 29 -3.87 -8.19 5.12
C SER A 29 -2.59 -8.75 5.70
N LEU A 30 -2.68 -9.85 6.46
CA LEU A 30 -1.52 -10.48 7.09
C LEU A 30 -0.69 -11.28 6.08
N GLY A 31 -1.25 -11.68 4.93
CA GLY A 31 -0.55 -12.40 3.87
C GLY A 31 -0.13 -13.84 4.21
N VAL A 32 -0.52 -14.37 5.39
CA VAL A 32 -0.14 -15.72 5.86
C VAL A 32 -1.26 -16.75 5.76
N TYR A 33 -2.48 -16.33 5.44
CA TYR A 33 -3.66 -17.18 5.33
C TYR A 33 -4.08 -17.39 3.87
N PRO A 34 -4.58 -18.59 3.51
CA PRO A 34 -5.18 -18.80 2.20
C PRO A 34 -6.47 -17.97 2.05
N PRO A 35 -6.97 -17.78 0.82
CA PRO A 35 -8.25 -17.11 0.60
C PRO A 35 -9.39 -17.75 1.41
N LEU A 36 -10.14 -16.90 2.13
CA LEU A 36 -11.29 -17.30 2.93
C LEU A 36 -12.59 -16.97 2.20
N THR A 37 -13.60 -17.81 2.43
CA THR A 37 -14.96 -17.65 1.94
C THR A 37 -15.91 -17.47 3.11
N ASN A 38 -16.87 -16.56 2.94
CA ASN A 38 -18.00 -16.43 3.86
C ASN A 38 -18.99 -17.55 3.56
N VAL A 39 -19.35 -18.32 4.58
CA VAL A 39 -20.16 -19.54 4.43
C VAL A 39 -21.66 -19.22 4.32
N ALA A 40 -22.12 -18.06 4.80
CA ALA A 40 -23.43 -17.49 4.45
C ALA A 40 -23.42 -15.95 4.37
N PRO A 41 -23.08 -15.38 3.21
CA PRO A 41 -23.03 -13.93 3.02
C PRO A 41 -24.37 -13.18 3.20
N LEU A 42 -25.48 -13.91 3.42
CA LEU A 42 -26.85 -13.36 3.53
C LEU A 42 -27.62 -13.89 4.76
N GLY A 43 -26.96 -14.50 5.75
CA GLY A 43 -27.60 -14.89 7.02
C GLY A 43 -28.51 -16.12 6.94
N GLY A 44 -28.07 -17.17 6.23
CA GLY A 44 -28.74 -18.47 6.19
C GLY A 44 -28.42 -19.34 7.43
N PRO A 45 -29.01 -20.55 7.56
CA PRO A 45 -28.72 -21.46 8.67
C PRO A 45 -27.27 -21.92 8.64
N ASP A 46 -26.41 -21.26 9.41
CA ASP A 46 -24.95 -21.36 9.25
C ASP A 46 -24.29 -22.62 9.82
N GLY A 47 -25.01 -23.38 10.65
CA GLY A 47 -24.37 -24.42 11.47
C GLY A 47 -23.22 -23.87 12.34
N GLY A 48 -23.16 -22.54 12.54
CA GLY A 48 -22.12 -21.83 13.28
C GLY A 48 -20.77 -21.72 12.56
N ARG A 49 -20.77 -21.46 11.25
CA ARG A 49 -19.54 -21.25 10.46
C ARG A 49 -19.48 -19.82 9.94
N ASP A 50 -18.47 -19.08 10.37
CA ASP A 50 -18.31 -17.68 9.97
C ASP A 50 -17.47 -17.59 8.67
N LEU A 51 -16.20 -18.02 8.72
CA LEU A 51 -15.30 -18.04 7.56
C LEU A 51 -14.51 -19.36 7.49
N GLN A 52 -14.24 -19.84 6.27
CA GLN A 52 -13.38 -21.00 6.03
C GLN A 52 -12.63 -20.90 4.69
N ASN A 53 -11.53 -21.62 4.56
CA ASN A 53 -10.89 -21.84 3.26
C ASN A 53 -11.65 -22.89 2.42
N ILE A 54 -11.29 -23.03 1.14
CA ILE A 54 -12.05 -23.84 0.18
C ILE A 54 -12.15 -25.34 0.56
N ASP A 55 -11.12 -25.90 1.18
CA ASP A 55 -11.09 -27.30 1.59
C ASP A 55 -11.62 -27.54 3.02
N GLY A 56 -12.02 -26.47 3.72
CA GLY A 56 -12.55 -26.52 5.09
C GLY A 56 -11.54 -26.85 6.18
N THR A 57 -10.24 -26.99 5.85
CA THR A 57 -9.19 -27.33 6.81
C THR A 57 -8.83 -26.17 7.73
N LEU A 58 -9.07 -24.93 7.32
CA LEU A 58 -8.95 -23.72 8.12
C LEU A 58 -10.34 -23.15 8.40
N ARG A 59 -10.66 -22.98 9.69
CA ARG A 59 -11.87 -22.28 10.15
C ARG A 59 -11.52 -21.06 10.97
N VAL A 60 -12.29 -20.01 10.78
CA VAL A 60 -12.15 -18.76 11.52
C VAL A 60 -13.47 -18.43 12.20
N ALA A 61 -13.39 -18.10 13.49
CA ALA A 61 -14.49 -17.61 14.29
C ALA A 61 -14.35 -16.09 14.52
N CYS A 62 -15.42 -15.36 14.23
CA CYS A 62 -15.51 -13.91 14.28
C CYS A 62 -16.36 -13.49 15.48
N TYR A 63 -15.74 -13.13 16.60
CA TYR A 63 -16.45 -12.77 17.82
C TYR A 63 -16.42 -11.28 18.11
N PHE A 64 -17.43 -10.56 17.63
CA PHE A 64 -17.61 -9.12 17.82
C PHE A 64 -18.97 -8.84 18.50
N PRO A 65 -19.03 -8.85 19.85
CA PRO A 65 -20.25 -8.54 20.59
C PRO A 65 -20.83 -7.18 20.24
N VAL A 66 -22.13 -7.13 19.96
CA VAL A 66 -22.81 -5.89 19.55
C VAL A 66 -23.05 -5.01 20.76
N LYS A 67 -22.40 -3.84 20.81
CA LYS A 67 -22.57 -2.82 21.86
C LYS A 67 -22.36 -3.34 23.30
N GLU A 68 -21.58 -4.39 23.48
CA GLU A 68 -21.34 -5.01 24.79
C GLU A 68 -19.85 -5.30 25.01
N TYR A 69 -19.38 -5.07 26.24
CA TYR A 69 -18.09 -5.60 26.70
C TYR A 69 -18.28 -7.01 27.23
N LYS A 70 -17.30 -7.88 27.00
CA LYS A 70 -17.30 -9.26 27.50
C LYS A 70 -16.14 -9.50 28.44
N SER A 71 -16.42 -10.18 29.54
CA SER A 71 -15.41 -10.70 30.43
C SER A 71 -14.60 -11.79 29.72
N PHE A 72 -13.37 -12.03 30.18
CA PHE A 72 -12.57 -13.11 29.60
C PHE A 72 -13.25 -14.48 29.71
N LYS A 73 -13.99 -14.74 30.80
CA LYS A 73 -14.76 -15.98 30.96
C LYS A 73 -15.78 -16.19 29.84
N GLU A 74 -16.44 -15.12 29.40
CA GLU A 74 -17.39 -15.18 28.28
C GLU A 74 -16.67 -15.37 26.94
N ILE A 75 -15.52 -14.70 26.75
CA ILE A 75 -14.69 -14.86 25.55
C ILE A 75 -14.17 -16.31 25.45
N GLU A 76 -13.68 -16.87 26.56
CA GLU A 76 -13.20 -18.25 26.65
C GLU A 76 -14.31 -19.27 26.36
N ALA A 77 -15.51 -19.09 26.93
CA ALA A 77 -16.65 -19.96 26.65
C ALA A 77 -17.02 -19.95 25.15
N LYS A 78 -16.97 -18.77 24.51
CA LYS A 78 -17.23 -18.63 23.07
C LYS A 78 -16.13 -19.28 22.22
N PHE A 79 -14.86 -19.03 22.57
CA PHE A 79 -13.71 -19.66 21.93
C PHE A 79 -13.82 -21.19 21.94
N LEU A 80 -14.08 -21.79 23.10
CA LEU A 80 -14.20 -23.26 23.24
C LEU A 80 -15.37 -23.80 22.42
N SER A 81 -16.53 -23.12 22.46
CA SER A 81 -17.70 -23.52 21.68
C SER A 81 -17.45 -23.50 20.17
N ASP A 82 -16.79 -22.46 19.65
CA ASP A 82 -16.53 -22.35 18.21
C ASP A 82 -15.38 -23.27 17.76
N MET A 83 -14.37 -23.48 18.62
CA MET A 83 -13.32 -24.47 18.40
C MET A 83 -13.87 -25.89 18.32
N ASP A 84 -14.79 -26.27 19.22
CA ASP A 84 -15.43 -27.59 19.20
C ASP A 84 -16.19 -27.82 17.89
N LYS A 85 -16.95 -26.81 17.43
CA LYS A 85 -17.62 -26.87 16.11
C LYS A 85 -16.61 -26.97 14.97
N ALA A 86 -15.48 -26.26 15.06
CA ALA A 86 -14.44 -26.32 14.05
C ALA A 86 -13.82 -27.71 13.97
N LYS A 87 -13.52 -28.31 15.13
CA LYS A 87 -12.96 -29.66 15.25
C LYS A 87 -13.94 -30.72 14.74
N GLN A 88 -15.21 -30.66 15.15
CA GLN A 88 -16.26 -31.56 14.63
C GLN A 88 -16.39 -31.45 13.11
N GLY A 89 -16.10 -30.28 12.57
CA GLY A 89 -16.05 -30.00 11.15
C GLY A 89 -14.79 -30.43 10.41
N GLY A 90 -13.83 -31.09 11.06
CA GLY A 90 -12.59 -31.58 10.45
C GLY A 90 -11.49 -30.52 10.27
N ALA A 91 -11.62 -29.34 10.87
CA ALA A 91 -10.60 -28.31 10.76
C ALA A 91 -9.27 -28.76 11.41
N THR A 92 -8.18 -28.54 10.70
CA THR A 92 -6.80 -28.76 11.19
C THR A 92 -6.13 -27.45 11.62
N GLN A 93 -6.75 -26.31 11.28
CA GLN A 93 -6.34 -24.97 11.67
C GLN A 93 -7.55 -24.17 12.16
N PHE A 94 -7.36 -23.40 13.23
CA PHE A 94 -8.41 -22.57 13.82
C PHE A 94 -7.89 -21.16 14.13
N VAL A 95 -8.67 -20.15 13.77
CA VAL A 95 -8.35 -18.76 14.09
C VAL A 95 -9.54 -18.14 14.81
N PHE A 96 -9.30 -17.56 15.98
CA PHE A 96 -10.31 -16.84 16.74
C PHE A 96 -9.98 -15.34 16.72
N VAL A 97 -10.87 -14.52 16.15
CA VAL A 97 -10.70 -13.08 16.06
C VAL A 97 -11.79 -12.39 16.87
N THR A 98 -11.40 -11.50 17.78
CA THR A 98 -12.35 -10.76 18.60
C THR A 98 -12.00 -9.28 18.70
N GLY A 99 -13.03 -8.44 18.69
CA GLY A 99 -12.89 -7.01 18.99
C GLY A 99 -12.72 -6.71 20.48
N GLN A 100 -12.76 -7.71 21.37
CA GLN A 100 -12.53 -7.54 22.80
C GLN A 100 -11.03 -7.48 23.13
N LEU A 101 -10.67 -6.87 24.25
CA LEU A 101 -9.28 -6.84 24.74
C LEU A 101 -8.98 -8.10 25.54
N MET A 102 -7.77 -8.63 25.37
CA MET A 102 -7.26 -9.76 26.14
C MET A 102 -5.85 -9.49 26.64
N GLN A 103 -5.52 -10.02 27.82
CA GLN A 103 -4.12 -10.04 28.24
C GLN A 103 -3.35 -11.11 27.45
N LEU A 104 -2.02 -10.98 27.39
CA LEU A 104 -1.18 -12.00 26.76
C LEU A 104 -1.38 -13.38 27.40
N ALA A 105 -1.46 -13.43 28.74
CA ALA A 105 -1.71 -14.68 29.48
C ALA A 105 -3.06 -15.33 29.13
N ASP A 106 -4.09 -14.52 28.87
CA ASP A 106 -5.40 -15.01 28.44
C ASP A 106 -5.33 -15.64 27.04
N LYS A 107 -4.61 -15.00 26.11
CA LYS A 107 -4.40 -15.53 24.75
C LYS A 107 -3.65 -16.86 24.79
N GLU A 108 -2.59 -16.95 25.59
CA GLU A 108 -1.85 -18.20 25.78
C GLU A 108 -2.70 -19.29 26.44
N ARG A 109 -3.56 -18.94 27.40
CA ARG A 109 -4.52 -19.89 28.00
C ARG A 109 -5.45 -20.51 26.96
N LEU A 110 -6.02 -19.69 26.06
CA LEU A 110 -6.89 -20.19 24.99
C LEU A 110 -6.12 -21.13 24.03
N LYS A 111 -4.89 -20.79 23.67
CA LYS A 111 -4.04 -21.65 22.83
C LYS A 111 -3.75 -23.00 23.49
N ILE A 112 -3.45 -23.02 24.79
CA ILE A 112 -3.19 -24.24 25.57
C ILE A 112 -4.44 -25.13 25.63
N GLN A 113 -5.62 -24.53 25.78
CA GLN A 113 -6.89 -25.26 25.80
C GLN A 113 -7.32 -25.78 24.42
N SER A 114 -6.68 -25.30 23.36
CA SER A 114 -7.10 -25.65 22.00
C SER A 114 -6.83 -27.12 21.68
N LEU A 115 -7.86 -27.78 21.15
CA LEU A 115 -7.79 -29.14 20.63
C LEU A 115 -7.31 -29.21 19.18
N ILE A 116 -7.03 -28.06 18.56
CA ILE A 116 -6.52 -27.94 17.19
C ILE A 116 -5.10 -27.38 17.26
N SER A 117 -4.11 -28.16 16.81
CA SER A 117 -2.69 -27.85 16.99
C SER A 117 -2.25 -26.53 16.36
N LYS A 118 -2.88 -26.12 15.25
CA LYS A 118 -2.64 -24.84 14.59
C LYS A 118 -3.73 -23.83 14.96
N THR A 119 -3.62 -23.26 16.15
CA THR A 119 -4.56 -22.24 16.65
C THR A 119 -3.93 -20.86 16.75
N ALA A 120 -4.59 -19.85 16.19
CA ALA A 120 -4.24 -18.45 16.37
C ALA A 120 -5.38 -17.67 17.04
N VAL A 121 -5.04 -16.67 17.84
CA VAL A 121 -5.98 -15.80 18.54
C VAL A 121 -5.57 -14.35 18.31
N TYR A 122 -6.48 -13.55 17.79
CA TYR A 122 -6.30 -12.11 17.57
C TYR A 122 -7.31 -11.33 18.39
N ASP A 123 -6.82 -10.45 19.26
CA ASP A 123 -7.66 -9.56 20.06
C ASP A 123 -7.69 -8.13 19.48
N CYS A 124 -8.42 -7.24 20.15
CA CYS A 124 -8.50 -5.84 19.76
C CYS A 124 -7.11 -5.18 19.61
N SER A 125 -6.15 -5.54 20.46
CA SER A 125 -4.79 -4.97 20.42
C SER A 125 -4.05 -5.40 19.16
N ASP A 126 -4.15 -6.67 18.78
CA ASP A 126 -3.54 -7.20 17.56
C ASP A 126 -4.15 -6.54 16.31
N ILE A 127 -5.48 -6.40 16.29
CA ILE A 127 -6.20 -5.72 15.20
C ILE A 127 -5.74 -4.26 15.10
N LEU A 128 -5.68 -3.53 16.22
CA LEU A 128 -5.24 -2.14 16.25
C LEU A 128 -3.82 -1.98 15.72
N SER A 129 -2.90 -2.88 16.06
CA SER A 129 -1.52 -2.84 15.56
C SER A 129 -1.48 -2.87 14.03
N VAL A 130 -2.26 -3.76 13.41
CA VAL A 130 -2.35 -3.88 11.95
C VAL A 130 -3.08 -2.70 11.33
N VAL A 131 -4.22 -2.31 11.89
CA VAL A 131 -5.06 -1.21 11.39
C VAL A 131 -4.37 0.15 11.53
N SER A 132 -3.43 0.30 12.46
CA SER A 132 -2.63 1.51 12.63
C SER A 132 -1.48 1.60 11.60
N ALA A 133 -1.15 0.52 10.90
CA ALA A 133 -0.10 0.54 9.90
C ALA A 133 -0.51 1.44 8.72
N PRO A 134 0.37 2.32 8.19
CA PRO A 134 -0.02 3.28 7.15
C PRO A 134 -0.70 2.64 5.92
N GLN A 135 -0.26 1.45 5.51
CA GLN A 135 -0.85 0.69 4.40
C GLN A 135 -2.26 0.12 4.65
N ALA A 136 -2.74 0.12 5.89
CA ALA A 136 -4.04 -0.44 6.27
C ALA A 136 -5.21 0.53 6.09
N GLY A 137 -5.07 1.54 5.22
CA GLY A 137 -6.13 2.54 4.96
C GLY A 137 -7.47 1.92 4.56
N TYR A 138 -7.44 0.82 3.82
CA TYR A 138 -8.66 0.08 3.47
C TYR A 138 -9.34 -0.60 4.69
N LEU A 139 -8.56 -1.08 5.66
CA LEU A 139 -9.12 -1.63 6.91
C LEU A 139 -9.72 -0.53 7.78
N ARG A 140 -9.04 0.63 7.85
CA ARG A 140 -9.59 1.81 8.54
C ARG A 140 -10.89 2.29 7.89
N ALA A 141 -10.95 2.30 6.56
CA ALA A 141 -12.17 2.62 5.80
C ALA A 141 -13.32 1.65 6.08
N LEU A 142 -13.07 0.33 6.15
CA LEU A 142 -14.09 -0.66 6.55
C LEU A 142 -14.62 -0.44 7.97
N LEU A 143 -13.79 0.11 8.85
CA LEU A 143 -14.19 0.52 10.20
C LEU A 143 -14.86 1.90 10.22
N GLY A 144 -15.09 2.56 9.08
CA GLY A 144 -15.70 3.89 9.03
C GLY A 144 -14.76 5.02 9.49
N PHE A 145 -13.45 4.76 9.49
CA PHE A 145 -12.40 5.74 9.72
C PHE A 145 -11.52 5.85 8.45
N PRO A 146 -12.08 6.19 7.28
CA PRO A 146 -11.25 6.34 6.08
C PRO A 146 -10.15 7.36 6.36
N ASP A 147 -8.96 7.14 5.79
CA ASP A 147 -7.92 8.15 5.83
C ASP A 147 -8.49 9.43 5.22
N ASN A 148 -8.60 10.49 6.02
CA ASN A 148 -8.83 11.81 5.47
C ASN A 148 -7.64 12.11 4.55
N GLU A 149 -7.89 12.67 3.36
CA GLU A 149 -6.86 12.96 2.34
C GLU A 149 -5.83 14.05 2.76
N THR A 150 -5.34 14.02 3.99
CA THR A 150 -4.56 15.07 4.65
C THR A 150 -3.20 14.61 5.17
N GLU A 151 -2.65 13.50 4.69
CA GLU A 151 -1.19 13.42 4.63
C GLU A 151 -0.72 14.29 3.47
N PRO A 152 0.26 15.19 3.63
CA PRO A 152 0.82 15.91 2.49
C PRO A 152 1.38 14.86 1.53
N ARG A 153 0.60 14.53 0.48
CA ARG A 153 1.07 13.64 -0.58
C ARG A 153 2.36 14.27 -1.08
N LYS A 154 3.44 13.48 -1.08
CA LYS A 154 4.70 13.91 -1.70
C LYS A 154 4.36 14.49 -3.07
N PRO A 155 4.92 15.66 -3.42
CA PRO A 155 4.64 16.33 -4.68
C PRO A 155 4.69 15.34 -5.83
N LYS A 156 3.70 15.40 -6.71
CA LYS A 156 3.45 14.39 -7.73
C LYS A 156 3.37 15.03 -9.10
N PHE A 157 4.12 14.48 -10.05
CA PHE A 157 4.06 14.89 -11.45
C PHE A 157 3.82 13.67 -12.34
N GLU A 158 2.71 13.72 -13.08
CA GLU A 158 2.35 12.68 -14.06
C GLU A 158 2.03 13.35 -15.38
N SER A 159 2.74 12.97 -16.43
CA SER A 159 2.49 13.52 -17.76
C SER A 159 3.05 12.62 -18.86
N VAL A 160 2.53 12.84 -20.07
CA VAL A 160 3.16 12.40 -21.31
C VAL A 160 3.96 13.59 -21.85
N LEU A 161 5.25 13.43 -22.07
CA LEU A 161 6.17 14.49 -22.47
C LEU A 161 6.40 14.43 -23.98
N LEU A 162 5.72 15.30 -24.72
CA LEU A 162 5.74 15.30 -26.19
C LEU A 162 6.30 16.61 -26.77
N SER A 163 6.42 17.66 -25.94
CA SER A 163 6.78 19.01 -26.36
C SER A 163 7.73 19.70 -25.40
N LEU A 164 8.37 20.78 -25.86
CA LEU A 164 9.21 21.64 -25.02
C LEU A 164 8.43 22.23 -23.82
N ASP A 165 7.14 22.49 -23.99
CA ASP A 165 6.27 23.01 -22.91
C ASP A 165 6.04 21.96 -21.80
N ASP A 166 5.92 20.68 -22.17
CA ASP A 166 5.78 19.59 -21.19
C ASP A 166 7.07 19.43 -20.37
N TYR A 167 8.22 19.55 -21.02
CA TYR A 167 9.53 19.52 -20.37
C TYR A 167 9.73 20.74 -19.46
N ARG A 168 9.30 21.93 -19.87
CA ARG A 168 9.34 23.13 -19.01
C ARG A 168 8.48 22.98 -17.75
N LYS A 169 7.29 22.36 -17.86
CA LYS A 169 6.45 22.04 -16.69
C LYS A 169 7.13 21.06 -15.75
N LEU A 170 7.81 20.04 -16.28
CA LEU A 170 8.59 19.10 -15.48
C LEU A 170 9.72 19.83 -14.74
N SER A 171 10.53 20.62 -15.43
CA SER A 171 11.65 21.35 -14.81
C SER A 171 11.17 22.38 -13.77
N SER A 172 10.05 23.05 -14.02
CA SER A 172 9.43 23.96 -13.04
C SER A 172 8.99 23.19 -11.79
N PHE A 173 8.32 22.05 -11.96
CA PHE A 173 7.93 21.18 -10.85
C PHE A 173 9.15 20.69 -10.05
N ILE A 174 10.24 20.34 -10.72
CA ILE A 174 11.47 19.90 -10.04
C ILE A 174 12.11 21.05 -9.27
N GLY A 175 12.20 22.25 -9.85
CA GLY A 175 12.72 23.43 -9.18
C GLY A 175 11.88 23.87 -7.97
N GLU A 176 10.56 23.76 -8.05
CA GLU A 176 9.65 24.05 -6.92
C GLU A 176 9.79 23.05 -5.76
N ASN A 177 10.38 21.87 -6.02
CA ASN A 177 10.50 20.78 -5.06
C ASN A 177 11.96 20.37 -4.83
N GLU A 178 12.92 21.28 -5.05
CA GLU A 178 14.35 21.04 -4.87
C GLU A 178 14.65 20.47 -3.47
N GLU A 179 15.64 19.56 -3.40
CA GLU A 179 16.02 18.79 -2.18
C GLU A 179 14.89 17.91 -1.59
N GLY A 180 13.72 17.89 -2.23
CA GLY A 180 12.54 17.15 -1.80
C GLY A 180 12.44 15.73 -2.36
N ILE A 181 11.40 15.03 -1.90
CA ILE A 181 11.00 13.72 -2.43
C ILE A 181 9.75 13.90 -3.27
N VAL A 182 9.82 13.49 -4.53
CA VAL A 182 8.73 13.60 -5.50
C VAL A 182 8.32 12.23 -6.04
N PHE A 183 7.07 12.10 -6.47
CA PHE A 183 6.63 10.99 -7.29
C PHE A 183 6.57 11.42 -8.75
N LEU A 184 7.27 10.68 -9.61
CA LEU A 184 7.26 10.89 -11.06
C LEU A 184 6.61 9.71 -11.75
N ASN A 185 5.77 9.99 -12.74
CA ASN A 185 5.20 9.01 -13.65
C ASN A 185 5.14 9.62 -15.05
N LEU A 186 6.25 9.48 -15.76
CA LEU A 186 6.51 10.12 -17.03
C LEU A 186 6.44 9.09 -18.15
N THR A 187 5.84 9.48 -19.27
CA THR A 187 5.89 8.74 -20.53
C THR A 187 6.48 9.65 -21.60
N MET A 188 7.53 9.22 -22.28
CA MET A 188 8.17 9.92 -23.40
C MET A 188 8.08 9.02 -24.63
N ASP A 189 7.89 9.58 -25.81
CA ASP A 189 7.94 8.80 -27.06
C ASP A 189 9.36 8.79 -27.65
N ASP A 190 9.60 7.94 -28.65
CA ASP A 190 10.92 7.80 -29.28
C ASP A 190 11.41 9.07 -30.01
N ASN A 191 10.51 10.00 -30.35
CA ASN A 191 10.85 11.24 -31.03
C ASN A 191 11.25 12.33 -30.04
N SER A 192 10.58 12.40 -28.89
CA SER A 192 10.81 13.38 -27.84
C SER A 192 11.89 12.98 -26.84
N PHE A 193 12.20 11.68 -26.74
CA PHE A 193 13.23 11.16 -25.86
C PHE A 193 14.63 11.46 -26.39
N GLN A 194 15.46 12.09 -25.55
CA GLN A 194 16.89 12.22 -25.76
C GLN A 194 17.61 11.73 -24.52
N GLY A 195 18.32 10.61 -24.61
CA GLY A 195 18.98 10.03 -23.45
C GLY A 195 19.30 8.56 -23.62
N SER A 196 19.57 7.89 -22.51
CA SER A 196 19.86 6.46 -22.48
C SER A 196 19.28 5.81 -21.23
N THR A 197 18.62 4.66 -21.41
CA THR A 197 18.17 3.80 -20.31
C THR A 197 19.09 2.62 -20.04
N GLU A 198 20.08 2.39 -20.92
CA GLU A 198 20.93 1.18 -20.89
C GLU A 198 22.34 1.45 -20.35
N GLU A 199 22.70 2.72 -20.19
CA GLU A 199 23.98 3.12 -19.60
C GLU A 199 24.05 2.85 -18.10
N PRO A 200 25.26 2.71 -17.52
CA PRO A 200 25.45 2.55 -16.07
C PRO A 200 24.79 3.66 -15.24
N ASN A 201 24.65 4.85 -15.85
CA ASN A 201 23.91 5.99 -15.30
C ASN A 201 22.85 6.41 -16.34
N PRO A 202 21.63 5.85 -16.25
CA PRO A 202 20.53 6.26 -17.12
C PRO A 202 20.25 7.76 -17.02
N TYR A 203 19.94 8.40 -18.14
CA TYR A 203 19.63 9.83 -18.17
C TYR A 203 18.66 10.18 -19.29
N PHE A 204 18.08 11.37 -19.20
CA PHE A 204 17.38 12.01 -20.32
C PHE A 204 17.54 13.53 -20.28
N VAL A 205 17.45 14.17 -21.43
CA VAL A 205 17.55 15.62 -21.60
C VAL A 205 16.18 16.18 -21.95
N ALA A 206 15.72 17.09 -21.10
CA ALA A 206 14.50 17.86 -21.27
C ALA A 206 14.86 19.23 -21.85
N TYR A 207 14.78 19.38 -23.18
CA TYR A 207 14.93 20.69 -23.81
C TYR A 207 13.67 21.54 -23.57
N GLU A 208 13.86 22.81 -23.23
CA GLU A 208 12.79 23.68 -22.71
C GLU A 208 12.60 24.94 -23.57
N GLU A 209 13.66 25.38 -24.24
CA GLU A 209 13.68 26.56 -25.10
C GLU A 209 14.78 26.43 -26.14
N CYS A 210 14.50 26.85 -27.37
CA CYS A 210 15.49 26.94 -28.44
C CYS A 210 15.72 28.39 -28.81
N PHE A 211 16.98 28.84 -28.71
CA PHE A 211 17.40 30.21 -29.03
C PHE A 211 17.78 30.37 -30.51
N GLU A 212 17.88 29.27 -31.25
CA GLU A 212 17.92 29.23 -32.71
C GLU A 212 16.72 28.44 -33.24
N GLU A 213 16.24 28.79 -34.44
CA GLU A 213 15.20 28.01 -35.11
C GLU A 213 15.73 26.62 -35.49
N LEU A 214 14.90 25.60 -35.24
CA LEU A 214 15.16 24.24 -35.67
C LEU A 214 14.66 24.06 -37.09
N GLU A 215 15.49 23.48 -37.95
CA GLU A 215 15.09 23.11 -39.31
C GLU A 215 14.02 21.99 -39.28
N GLU A 216 13.30 21.80 -40.38
CA GLU A 216 12.25 20.78 -40.46
C GLU A 216 12.84 19.38 -40.21
N GLY A 217 12.42 18.73 -39.12
CA GLY A 217 12.92 17.42 -38.70
C GLY A 217 14.23 17.44 -37.90
N GLU A 218 14.81 18.62 -37.64
CA GLU A 218 15.96 18.76 -36.74
C GLU A 218 15.54 18.50 -35.28
N LYS A 219 16.30 17.66 -34.57
CA LYS A 219 16.08 17.40 -33.15
C LYS A 219 16.72 18.51 -32.30
N PRO A 220 16.11 18.89 -31.17
CA PRO A 220 16.72 19.81 -30.20
C PRO A 220 18.12 19.36 -29.78
N SER A 221 19.05 20.29 -29.54
CA SER A 221 20.40 19.98 -29.06
C SER A 221 20.95 21.10 -28.18
N CYS A 222 21.99 20.84 -27.40
CA CYS A 222 22.62 21.85 -26.54
C CYS A 222 23.31 22.99 -27.32
N PHE A 223 23.47 22.86 -28.64
CA PHE A 223 23.99 23.91 -29.50
C PHE A 223 22.96 24.98 -29.86
N LYS A 224 21.67 24.63 -29.86
CA LYS A 224 20.56 25.51 -30.27
C LYS A 224 19.48 25.69 -29.22
N CYS A 225 19.50 24.87 -28.17
CA CYS A 225 18.48 24.82 -27.14
C CYS A 225 19.09 24.70 -25.76
N THR A 226 18.38 25.26 -24.78
CA THR A 226 18.65 25.12 -23.35
C THR A 226 17.65 24.18 -22.72
N GLY A 227 18.01 23.61 -21.57
CA GLY A 227 17.14 22.67 -20.88
C GLY A 227 17.81 22.05 -19.66
N THR A 228 17.29 20.91 -19.25
CA THR A 228 17.75 20.18 -18.07
C THR A 228 18.11 18.75 -18.43
N GLU A 229 19.33 18.32 -18.09
CA GLU A 229 19.72 16.91 -18.10
C GLU A 229 19.36 16.26 -16.76
N PHE A 230 18.55 15.22 -16.81
CA PHE A 230 18.12 14.41 -15.66
C PHE A 230 18.93 13.12 -15.60
N SER A 231 19.89 13.06 -14.69
CA SER A 231 20.59 11.82 -14.32
C SER A 231 19.74 11.00 -13.36
N VAL A 232 19.44 9.74 -13.71
CA VAL A 232 18.53 8.85 -12.99
C VAL A 232 19.31 7.70 -12.35
N HIS A 233 19.48 7.76 -11.04
CA HIS A 233 20.10 6.70 -10.25
C HIS A 233 19.04 5.70 -9.78
N ILE A 234 18.86 4.62 -10.55
CA ILE A 234 17.90 3.56 -10.23
C ILE A 234 18.47 2.67 -9.12
N SER A 235 17.71 2.49 -8.04
CA SER A 235 18.04 1.48 -7.03
C SER A 235 17.60 0.10 -7.53
N HIS A 236 18.52 -0.88 -7.59
CA HIS A 236 18.20 -2.25 -8.00
C HIS A 236 17.30 -3.02 -7.00
N ALA A 237 16.85 -2.37 -5.92
CA ALA A 237 15.88 -2.96 -5.02
C ALA A 237 14.52 -3.10 -5.73
N VAL A 238 13.99 -4.34 -5.73
CA VAL A 238 12.71 -4.71 -6.36
C VAL A 238 11.59 -3.77 -5.88
N GLY A 239 10.87 -3.15 -6.82
CA GLY A 239 9.69 -2.31 -6.53
C GLY A 239 9.98 -0.84 -6.16
N SER A 240 11.21 -0.36 -6.30
CA SER A 240 11.59 1.02 -5.93
C SER A 240 11.23 2.07 -6.99
N CYS A 241 11.78 1.92 -8.20
CA CYS A 241 11.66 2.85 -9.32
C CYS A 241 11.98 2.12 -10.62
N PHE A 242 11.45 2.61 -11.73
CA PHE A 242 11.60 2.00 -13.04
C PHE A 242 11.92 3.06 -14.08
N PHE A 243 12.93 2.79 -14.90
CA PHE A 243 13.21 3.55 -16.12
C PHE A 243 13.50 2.57 -17.25
N TYR A 244 12.56 2.43 -18.18
CA TYR A 244 12.66 1.41 -19.23
C TYR A 244 11.91 1.82 -20.50
N TRP A 245 12.32 1.23 -21.62
CA TRP A 245 11.58 1.30 -22.86
C TRP A 245 10.56 0.17 -22.97
N GLN A 246 9.34 0.49 -23.40
CA GLN A 246 8.30 -0.49 -23.69
C GLN A 246 7.37 0.00 -24.80
N ARG A 247 7.36 -0.71 -25.93
CA ARG A 247 6.41 -0.52 -27.05
C ARG A 247 6.40 0.91 -27.63
N GLY A 248 7.58 1.47 -27.88
CA GLY A 248 7.74 2.81 -28.48
C GLY A 248 7.67 3.98 -27.49
N PHE A 249 7.73 3.68 -26.19
CA PHE A 249 7.71 4.68 -25.15
C PHE A 249 8.77 4.40 -24.09
N TYR A 250 9.43 5.45 -23.64
CA TYR A 250 10.26 5.46 -22.45
C TYR A 250 9.41 5.82 -21.23
N ARG A 251 9.52 5.03 -20.16
CA ARG A 251 8.75 5.20 -18.93
C ARG A 251 9.65 5.40 -17.75
N LEU A 252 9.51 6.53 -17.07
CA LEU A 252 10.11 6.78 -15.76
C LEU A 252 9.01 6.78 -14.71
N ARG A 253 9.06 5.86 -13.75
CA ARG A 253 8.05 5.78 -12.69
C ARG A 253 8.66 5.43 -11.34
N GLY A 254 8.30 6.18 -10.31
CA GLY A 254 8.68 5.89 -8.94
C GLY A 254 8.79 7.14 -8.08
N TYR A 255 9.34 6.94 -6.89
CA TYR A 255 9.71 8.06 -6.05
C TYR A 255 11.20 8.38 -6.21
N PHE A 256 11.51 9.66 -6.22
CA PHE A 256 12.85 10.18 -6.40
C PHE A 256 13.15 11.25 -5.35
N VAL A 257 14.35 11.19 -4.77
CA VAL A 257 14.95 12.32 -4.05
C VAL A 257 15.68 13.17 -5.09
N ILE A 258 15.43 14.48 -5.10
CA ILE A 258 16.20 15.42 -5.92
C ILE A 258 17.49 15.74 -5.15
N THR A 259 18.61 15.18 -5.58
CA THR A 259 19.89 15.28 -4.85
C THR A 259 20.81 16.38 -5.40
N GLY A 260 20.38 17.08 -6.44
CA GLY A 260 21.05 18.27 -6.95
C GLY A 260 20.31 18.81 -8.16
N TYR A 261 20.14 20.13 -8.21
CA TYR A 261 19.59 20.87 -9.35
C TYR A 261 20.47 22.11 -9.57
N SER A 262 21.48 22.00 -10.44
CA SER A 262 22.55 23.00 -10.53
C SER A 262 23.05 23.21 -11.96
N GLY A 263 23.67 24.37 -12.23
CA GLY A 263 24.13 24.75 -13.57
C GLY A 263 23.87 26.23 -13.87
N PRO A 264 23.86 26.63 -15.16
CA PRO A 264 24.02 25.76 -16.33
C PRO A 264 25.49 25.39 -16.64
N TYR A 265 25.72 24.17 -17.11
CA TYR A 265 26.97 23.70 -17.72
C TYR A 265 26.71 23.40 -19.19
N GLN A 266 27.43 24.07 -20.10
CA GLN A 266 27.23 23.94 -21.57
C GLN A 266 25.77 24.16 -22.03
N GLY A 267 25.06 25.11 -21.41
CA GLY A 267 23.67 25.45 -21.78
C GLY A 267 22.59 24.54 -21.17
N LEU A 268 22.98 23.53 -20.38
CA LEU A 268 22.05 22.64 -19.67
C LEU A 268 22.17 22.79 -18.15
N MET A 269 21.03 22.82 -17.47
CA MET A 269 20.93 22.52 -16.04
C MET A 269 21.17 21.02 -15.82
N SER A 270 21.72 20.65 -14.67
CA SER A 270 21.90 19.27 -14.25
C SER A 270 20.96 18.97 -13.09
N CYS A 271 20.15 17.92 -13.23
CA CYS A 271 19.29 17.39 -12.18
C CYS A 271 19.65 15.95 -11.87
N ASN A 272 19.85 15.63 -10.58
CA ASN A 272 20.10 14.27 -10.11
C ASN A 272 18.86 13.72 -9.41
N LEU A 273 18.30 12.65 -9.96
CA LEU A 273 17.15 11.92 -9.42
C LEU A 273 17.62 10.59 -8.85
N ARG A 274 17.57 10.45 -7.52
CA ARG A 274 17.89 9.19 -6.85
C ARG A 274 16.62 8.42 -6.51
N GLY A 275 16.45 7.26 -7.12
CA GLY A 275 15.33 6.37 -6.85
C GLY A 275 15.31 5.89 -5.40
N VAL A 276 14.14 5.96 -4.77
CA VAL A 276 13.91 5.55 -3.39
C VAL A 276 12.74 4.59 -3.31
N ARG A 277 12.80 3.60 -2.41
CA ARG A 277 11.66 2.70 -2.20
C ARG A 277 10.53 3.47 -1.56
N HIS A 278 9.31 3.17 -1.99
CA HIS A 278 8.09 3.65 -1.33
C HIS A 278 8.11 3.41 0.20
N GLU A 279 8.74 2.32 0.63
CA GLU A 279 8.92 1.96 2.05
C GLU A 279 9.90 2.87 2.79
N ASP A 280 10.95 3.37 2.12
CA ASP A 280 12.03 4.17 2.73
C ASP A 280 11.66 5.65 2.91
N ILE A 281 10.59 6.09 2.26
CA ILE A 281 10.11 7.49 2.25
C ILE A 281 9.11 7.74 3.38
N ARG A 282 8.69 6.66 4.07
CA ARG A 282 7.74 6.68 5.19
C ARG A 282 8.48 6.89 6.51
N MET A 283 9.04 8.09 6.68
CA MET A 283 9.32 8.70 7.98
C MET A 283 8.62 10.05 8.06
#